data_AF-A0A9P3WTD3-F1
#
_entry.id   AF-A0A9P3WTD3-F1
#
_cell.length_a   1.000
_cell.length_b   1.000
_cell.length_c   1.000
_cell.angle_alpha   90.00
_cell.angle_beta   90.00
_cell.angle_gamma   90.00
#
_symmetry.space_group_name_H-M   'P 1'
#
loop_
_entity.id
_entity.type
_entity.pdbx_description
1 polymer ?
#
loop_
_entity_poly.entity_id
_entity_poly.type
_entity_poly.pdbx_seq_one_letter_code
_entity_poly.pdbx_strand_id
1 'polypeptide(L)'
;MNELVRHRFKIYLCLKKIISSVVILLGNYEKSINNSIIYGNKIVSSIKDLLKISQLTKEYNSAMSTFLLTDLDYKYIKEMMLKFNLLDDELSELESTVKEIMLDSE
;
A
#
# COMPACT_ATOMS: atom_id res chain seq x y z
N MET A 1 -10.33 8.85 24.94
CA MET A 1 -10.12 8.25 23.60
C MET A 1 -10.39 6.76 23.74
N ASN A 2 -11.36 6.22 22.98
CA ASN A 2 -11.79 4.82 23.08
C ASN A 2 -10.68 3.87 22.57
N GLU A 3 -10.59 2.65 23.09
CA GLU A 3 -9.49 1.71 22.82
C GLU A 3 -9.40 1.31 21.33
N LEU A 4 -10.58 1.17 20.70
CA LEU A 4 -10.73 0.93 19.26
C LEU A 4 -10.14 2.05 18.41
N VAL A 5 -10.39 3.31 18.79
CA VAL A 5 -9.85 4.49 18.09
C VAL A 5 -8.33 4.51 18.19
N ARG A 6 -7.77 4.09 19.33
CA ARG A 6 -6.33 4.00 19.55
C ARG A 6 -5.66 2.94 18.68
N HIS A 7 -6.31 1.77 18.53
CA HIS A 7 -5.82 0.71 17.65
C HIS A 7 -5.86 1.12 16.17
N ARG A 8 -6.98 1.69 15.71
CA ARG A 8 -7.11 2.23 14.34
C ARG A 8 -6.02 3.26 14.05
N PHE A 9 -5.78 4.18 14.98
CA PHE A 9 -4.74 5.20 14.82
C PHE A 9 -3.33 4.61 14.76
N LYS A 10 -3.01 3.62 15.59
CA LYS A 10 -1.70 2.92 15.52
C LYS A 10 -1.49 2.26 14.17
N ILE A 11 -2.51 1.58 13.66
CA ILE A 11 -2.39 0.87 12.39
C ILE A 11 -2.31 1.87 11.23
N TYR A 12 -3.07 2.96 11.27
CA TYR A 12 -2.93 4.09 10.35
C TYR A 12 -1.48 4.62 10.31
N LEU A 13 -0.87 4.87 11.47
CA LEU A 13 0.51 5.33 11.53
C LEU A 13 1.48 4.31 10.93
N CYS A 14 1.24 3.01 11.11
CA CYS A 14 2.04 1.97 10.48
C CYS A 14 1.89 1.99 8.95
N LEU A 15 0.66 2.07 8.43
CA LEU A 15 0.39 2.16 6.99
C LEU A 15 1.09 3.38 6.39
N LYS A 16 0.97 4.55 7.04
CA LYS A 16 1.65 5.76 6.55
C LYS A 16 3.16 5.66 6.54
N LYS A 17 3.77 5.05 7.56
CA LYS A 17 5.22 4.81 7.57
C LYS A 17 5.67 3.93 6.40
N ILE A 18 4.92 2.88 6.10
CA ILE A 18 5.22 1.99 4.96
C ILE A 18 5.09 2.77 3.65
N ILE A 19 3.99 3.50 3.45
CA ILE A 19 3.77 4.34 2.26
C ILE A 19 4.92 5.33 2.07
N SER A 20 5.29 6.09 3.10
CA SER A 20 6.41 7.03 3.02
C SER A 20 7.74 6.34 2.70
N SER A 21 7.99 5.15 3.26
CA SER A 21 9.18 4.36 2.93
C SER A 21 9.19 3.94 1.47
N VAL A 22 8.05 3.54 0.90
CA VAL A 22 7.96 3.14 -0.51
C VAL A 22 8.17 4.34 -1.43
N VAL A 23 7.62 5.51 -1.10
CA VAL A 23 7.88 6.75 -1.86
C VAL A 23 9.38 7.05 -1.93
N ILE A 24 10.10 6.93 -0.80
CA ILE A 24 11.56 7.11 -0.76
C ILE A 24 12.26 6.06 -1.63
N LEU A 25 11.85 4.79 -1.55
CA LEU A 25 12.42 3.72 -2.37
C LEU A 25 12.19 3.96 -3.87
N LEU A 26 11.02 4.43 -4.27
CA LEU A 26 10.70 4.80 -5.65
C LEU A 26 11.57 5.97 -6.14
N GLY A 27 11.74 7.00 -5.31
CA GLY A 27 12.63 8.12 -5.64
C GLY A 27 14.09 7.69 -5.83
N ASN A 28 14.54 6.71 -5.05
CA ASN A 28 15.87 6.11 -5.22
C ASN A 28 15.95 5.22 -6.46
N TYR A 29 14.89 4.45 -6.74
CA TYR A 29 14.79 3.61 -7.93
C TYR A 29 14.85 4.45 -9.21
N GLU A 30 14.05 5.52 -9.30
CA GLU A 30 14.02 6.44 -10.44
C GLU A 30 15.37 7.12 -10.70
N LYS A 31 16.10 7.46 -9.64
CA LYS A 31 17.44 8.06 -9.75
C LYS A 31 18.55 7.05 -10.03
N SER A 32 18.28 5.76 -9.91
CA SER A 32 19.28 4.73 -10.12
C SER A 32 19.50 4.51 -11.62
N ILE A 33 20.75 4.65 -12.08
CA ILE A 33 21.13 4.56 -13.50
C ILE A 33 20.70 3.23 -14.15
N ASN A 34 20.52 2.17 -13.35
CA ASN A 34 20.23 0.81 -13.82
C ASN A 34 18.97 0.17 -13.22
N ASN A 35 18.05 0.94 -12.61
CA ASN A 35 16.76 0.41 -12.13
C ASN A 35 16.91 -0.94 -11.40
N SER A 36 17.72 -0.96 -10.33
CA SER A 36 18.16 -2.21 -9.71
C SER A 36 16.98 -3.11 -9.36
N ILE A 37 17.03 -4.35 -9.86
CA ILE A 37 16.04 -5.41 -9.60
C ILE A 37 15.79 -5.55 -8.09
N ILE A 38 16.82 -5.35 -7.26
CA ILE A 38 16.70 -5.42 -5.80
C ILE A 38 15.75 -4.34 -5.25
N TYR A 39 15.84 -3.11 -5.75
CA TYR A 39 14.94 -2.03 -5.35
C TYR A 39 13.52 -2.27 -5.87
N GLY A 40 13.38 -2.71 -7.12
CA GLY A 40 12.08 -3.09 -7.69
C GLY A 40 11.37 -4.16 -6.85
N ASN A 41 12.06 -5.26 -6.54
CA ASN A 41 11.51 -6.33 -5.71
C ASN A 41 11.14 -5.85 -4.30
N LYS A 42 11.95 -4.96 -3.69
CA LYS A 42 11.62 -4.37 -2.39
C LYS A 42 10.37 -3.50 -2.44
N ILE A 43 10.19 -2.71 -3.50
CA ILE A 43 8.99 -1.90 -3.70
C ILE A 43 7.77 -2.81 -3.81
N VAL A 44 7.82 -3.82 -4.68
CA VAL A 44 6.73 -4.78 -4.88
C VAL A 44 6.37 -5.50 -3.57
N SER A 45 7.36 -6.07 -2.88
CA SER A 45 7.13 -6.75 -1.59
C SER A 45 6.51 -5.82 -0.55
N SER A 46 6.99 -4.59 -0.43
CA SER A 46 6.48 -3.63 0.55
C SER A 46 5.02 -3.25 0.28
N ILE A 47 4.61 -3.18 -0.99
CA ILE A 47 3.23 -2.91 -1.37
C ILE A 47 2.33 -4.13 -1.18
N LYS A 48 2.82 -5.34 -1.45
CA LYS A 48 2.08 -6.57 -1.10
C LYS A 48 1.82 -6.66 0.40
N ASP A 49 2.83 -6.36 1.22
CA ASP A 49 2.69 -6.35 2.67
C ASP A 49 1.67 -5.30 3.13
N LEU A 50 1.72 -4.10 2.54
CA LEU A 50 0.75 -3.03 2.81
C LEU A 50 -0.69 -3.46 2.50
N LEU A 51 -0.91 -4.06 1.32
CA LEU A 51 -2.22 -4.57 0.90
C LEU A 51 -2.70 -5.67 1.84
N LYS A 52 -1.85 -6.64 2.18
CA LYS A 52 -2.19 -7.72 3.13
C LYS A 52 -2.57 -7.15 4.50
N ILE A 53 -1.83 -6.18 5.02
CA ILE A 53 -2.14 -5.53 6.31
C ILE A 53 -3.51 -4.85 6.28
N SER A 54 -3.86 -4.19 5.18
CA SER A 54 -5.17 -3.54 5.04
C SER A 54 -6.36 -4.53 5.04
N GLN A 55 -6.10 -5.82 4.80
CA GLN A 55 -7.11 -6.88 4.73
C GLN A 55 -7.20 -7.74 6.02
N LEU A 56 -6.14 -7.78 6.83
CA LEU A 56 -5.96 -8.76 7.92
C LEU A 56 -6.99 -8.68 9.05
N THR A 57 -7.69 -7.56 9.23
CA THR A 57 -8.57 -7.36 10.40
C THR A 57 -9.99 -7.02 9.97
N LYS A 58 -10.93 -7.98 10.08
CA LYS A 58 -12.37 -7.78 9.77
C LYS A 58 -12.98 -6.53 10.41
N GLU A 59 -12.47 -6.12 11.58
CA GLU A 59 -13.00 -4.99 12.34
C GLU A 59 -12.54 -3.62 11.81
N TYR A 60 -11.47 -3.60 11.00
CA TYR A 60 -10.85 -2.36 10.51
C TYR A 60 -10.51 -2.37 9.01
N ASN A 61 -10.70 -3.49 8.32
CA ASN A 61 -10.31 -3.69 6.93
C ASN A 61 -10.97 -2.68 5.98
N SER A 62 -12.26 -2.37 6.16
CA SER A 62 -12.97 -1.35 5.37
C SER A 62 -12.36 0.04 5.53
N ALA A 63 -12.14 0.48 6.78
CA ALA A 63 -11.55 1.78 7.06
C ALA A 63 -10.11 1.88 6.53
N MET A 64 -9.35 0.79 6.60
CA MET A 64 -7.98 0.72 6.08
C MET A 64 -7.93 0.67 4.56
N SER A 65 -8.83 -0.07 3.94
CA SER A 65 -8.96 -0.15 2.48
C SER A 65 -9.34 1.20 1.90
N THR A 66 -10.33 1.86 2.52
CA THR A 66 -10.73 3.23 2.17
C THR A 66 -9.56 4.20 2.31
N PHE A 67 -8.86 4.17 3.45
CA PHE A 67 -7.69 5.03 3.65
C PHE A 67 -6.63 4.79 2.57
N LEU A 68 -6.26 3.53 2.35
CA LEU A 68 -5.23 3.16 1.40
C LEU A 68 -5.57 3.62 -0.03
N LEU A 69 -6.80 3.36 -0.49
CA LEU A 69 -7.25 3.70 -1.85
C LEU A 69 -7.49 5.20 -2.06
N THR A 70 -7.75 5.96 -1.00
CA THR A 70 -7.93 7.42 -1.08
C THR A 70 -6.62 8.20 -0.89
N ASP A 71 -5.59 7.57 -0.35
CA ASP A 71 -4.31 8.19 -0.07
C ASP A 71 -3.57 8.65 -1.34
N LEU A 72 -3.16 9.91 -1.36
CA LEU A 72 -2.48 10.50 -2.53
C LEU A 72 -1.09 9.89 -2.77
N ASP A 73 -0.35 9.56 -1.71
CA ASP A 73 0.97 8.96 -1.87
C ASP A 73 0.83 7.52 -2.41
N TYR A 74 -0.19 6.79 -2.00
CA TYR A 74 -0.48 5.46 -2.56
C TYR A 74 -0.86 5.53 -4.04
N LYS A 75 -1.67 6.52 -4.45
CA LYS A 75 -1.98 6.77 -5.87
C LYS A 75 -0.71 7.07 -6.67
N TYR A 76 0.15 7.93 -6.14
CA TYR A 76 1.45 8.22 -6.76
C TYR A 76 2.32 6.97 -6.88
N ILE A 77 2.42 6.15 -5.83
CA ILE A 77 3.14 4.87 -5.86
C ILE A 77 2.62 4.01 -7.02
N LYS A 78 1.30 3.88 -7.17
CA LYS A 78 0.69 3.08 -8.23
C LYS A 78 1.05 3.58 -9.62
N GLU A 79 0.99 4.88 -9.85
CA GLU A 79 1.40 5.51 -11.11
C GLU A 79 2.86 5.21 -11.43
N MET A 80 3.75 5.27 -10.42
CA MET A 80 5.16 4.96 -10.60
C MET A 80 5.41 3.47 -10.83
N MET A 81 4.66 2.59 -10.16
CA MET A 81 4.75 1.15 -10.42
C MET A 81 4.31 0.78 -11.83
N LEU A 82 3.27 1.44 -12.36
CA LEU A 82 2.87 1.33 -13.77
C LEU A 82 3.96 1.84 -14.70
N LYS A 83 4.50 3.05 -14.45
CA LYS A 83 5.58 3.66 -15.24
C LYS A 83 6.81 2.76 -15.34
N PHE A 84 7.15 2.04 -14.28
CA PHE A 84 8.32 1.16 -14.21
C PHE A 84 8.03 -0.32 -14.50
N ASN A 85 6.79 -0.67 -14.87
CA ASN A 85 6.37 -2.05 -15.13
C ASN A 85 6.67 -2.99 -13.94
N LEU A 86 6.38 -2.53 -12.72
CA LEU A 86 6.60 -3.27 -11.46
C LEU A 86 5.34 -3.98 -10.96
N LEU A 87 4.22 -3.90 -11.69
CA LEU A 87 3.00 -4.63 -11.32
C LEU A 87 3.14 -6.10 -11.69
N ASP A 88 2.75 -6.97 -10.76
CA ASP A 88 2.59 -8.40 -11.01
C ASP A 88 1.15 -8.86 -10.71
N ASP A 89 0.84 -10.09 -11.08
CA ASP A 89 -0.50 -10.65 -10.97
C ASP A 89 -0.98 -10.69 -9.51
N GLU A 90 -0.12 -11.11 -8.57
CA GLU A 90 -0.45 -11.15 -7.13
C GLU A 90 -0.81 -9.74 -6.61
N LEU A 91 -0.08 -8.71 -7.03
CA LEU A 91 -0.36 -7.34 -6.61
C LEU A 91 -1.70 -6.82 -7.15
N SER A 92 -2.04 -7.24 -8.38
CA SER A 92 -3.31 -6.91 -9.03
C SER A 92 -4.49 -7.60 -8.35
N GLU A 93 -4.32 -8.86 -7.95
CA GLU A 93 -5.31 -9.62 -7.17
C GLU A 93 -5.52 -8.97 -5.79
N LEU A 94 -4.44 -8.67 -5.07
CA LEU A 94 -4.51 -8.02 -3.76
C LEU A 94 -5.21 -6.66 -3.82
N GLU A 95 -4.93 -5.85 -4.84
CA GLU A 95 -5.64 -4.58 -5.07
C GLU A 95 -7.13 -4.79 -5.29
N SER A 96 -7.50 -5.83 -6.05
CA SER A 96 -8.90 -6.14 -6.34
C SER A 96 -9.64 -6.52 -5.05
N THR A 97 -9.02 -7.34 -4.21
CA THR A 97 -9.57 -7.68 -2.88
C THR A 97 -9.74 -6.46 -1.97
N VAL A 98 -8.78 -5.52 -1.95
CA VAL A 98 -8.92 -4.28 -1.17
C VAL A 98 -10.11 -3.44 -1.66
N LYS A 99 -10.32 -3.37 -2.98
CA LYS A 99 -11.47 -2.66 -3.56
C LYS A 99 -12.79 -3.34 -3.19
N GLU A 100 -12.86 -4.65 -3.25
CA GLU A 100 -14.06 -5.41 -2.84
C GLU A 100 -14.40 -5.15 -1.37
N ILE A 101 -13.41 -5.22 -0.47
CA ILE A 101 -13.61 -4.92 0.97
C ILE A 101 -14.11 -3.49 1.20
N MET A 102 -13.63 -2.52 0.41
CA MET A 102 -14.13 -1.15 0.48
C MET A 102 -15.60 -1.08 0.05
N LEU A 103 -15.97 -1.73 -1.05
CA LEU A 103 -17.33 -1.72 -1.61
C LEU A 103 -18.33 -2.48 -0.73
N ASP A 104 -17.92 -3.58 -0.10
CA ASP A 104 -18.76 -4.38 0.82
C ASP A 104 -19.10 -3.64 2.12
N SER A 105 -18.51 -2.46 2.34
CA SER A 105 -18.70 -1.65 3.53
C SER A 105 -19.56 -0.40 3.37
N GLU A 106 -20.05 -0.14 2.14
CA GLU A 106 -21.10 0.84 1.84
C GLU A 106 -22.51 0.23 1.99
#